data_AF-A0A1V3XPL4-F1
#
_entry.id   AF-A0A1V3XPL4-F1
#
_cell.length_a   1.000
_cell.length_b   1.000
_cell.length_c   1.000
_cell.angle_alpha   90.00
_cell.angle_beta   90.00
_cell.angle_gamma   90.00
#
_symmetry.space_group_name_H-M   'P 1'
#
loop_
_entity.id
_entity.type
_entity.pdbx_description
1 polymer ?
#
loop_
_entity_poly.entity_id
_entity_poly.type
_entity_poly.pdbx_seq_one_letter_code
_entity_poly.pdbx_strand_id
1 'polypeptide(L)' 'MPLIVNSRQTPCLTEDAAVHRAGEHRLQLLFFTDPATGRGNLLYPRYDGNLGLIAPFQRV' A
#
# COMPACT_ATOMS: atom_id res chain seq x y z
N MET A 1 -13.19 8.82 19.89
CA MET A 1 -12.20 8.57 18.81
C MET A 1 -12.76 9.18 17.53
N PRO A 2 -12.07 10.12 16.87
CA PRO A 2 -12.54 10.69 15.61
C PRO A 2 -12.37 9.68 14.46
N LEU A 3 -13.35 9.63 13.56
CA LEU A 3 -13.23 8.95 12.27
C LEU A 3 -12.58 9.93 11.27
N ILE A 4 -11.48 9.53 10.65
CA ILE A 4 -10.81 10.31 9.61
C ILE A 4 -11.03 9.60 8.27
N VAL A 5 -11.60 10.32 7.30
CA VAL A 5 -11.76 9.86 5.92
C VAL A 5 -10.85 10.70 5.02
N ASN A 6 -9.96 10.05 4.26
CA ASN A 6 -9.14 10.70 3.24
C ASN A 6 -9.73 10.38 1.87
N SER A 7 -10.35 11.38 1.23
CA SER A 7 -11.00 11.26 -0.08
C SER A 7 -10.07 11.48 -1.27
N ARG A 8 -8.77 11.71 -1.02
CA ARG A 8 -7.79 11.84 -2.11
C ARG A 8 -7.67 10.52 -2.86
N GLN A 9 -7.50 10.61 -4.17
CA GLN A 9 -7.29 9.44 -5.01
C GLN A 9 -6.08 8.63 -4.50
N THR A 10 -6.26 7.32 -4.41
CA THR A 10 -5.18 6.39 -4.10
C THR A 10 -4.08 6.48 -5.16
N PRO A 11 -2.80 6.62 -4.78
CA PRO A 11 -1.70 6.60 -5.74
C PRO A 11 -1.69 5.31 -6.58
N CYS A 12 -1.47 5.43 -7.88
CA CYS A 12 -1.24 4.29 -8.76
C CYS A 12 0.27 4.03 -8.84
N LEU A 13 0.73 2.90 -8.30
CA LEU A 13 2.15 2.58 -8.13
C LEU A 13 2.41 1.10 -8.43
N THR A 14 3.55 0.80 -9.05
CA THR A 14 4.07 -0.57 -9.01
C THR A 14 4.48 -0.93 -7.58
N GLU A 15 4.58 -2.21 -7.27
CA GLU A 15 5.02 -2.66 -5.94
C GLU A 15 6.40 -2.09 -5.57
N ASP A 16 7.36 -2.11 -6.50
CA ASP A 16 8.71 -1.57 -6.30
C ASP A 16 8.69 -0.06 -5.98
N ALA A 17 7.90 0.72 -6.70
CA ALA A 17 7.72 2.14 -6.43
C ALA A 17 7.03 2.39 -5.08
N ALA A 18 6.09 1.52 -4.69
CA ALA A 18 5.45 1.59 -3.39
C ALA A 18 6.44 1.29 -2.25
N VAL A 19 7.31 0.29 -2.41
CA VAL A 19 8.39 -0.04 -1.45
C VAL A 19 9.33 1.14 -1.28
N HIS A 20 9.82 1.73 -2.39
CA HIS A 20 10.70 2.89 -2.35
C HIS A 20 10.05 4.06 -1.59
N ARG A 21 8.80 4.40 -1.94
CA ARG A 21 8.06 5.50 -1.32
C ARG A 21 7.79 5.27 0.17
N ALA A 22 7.45 4.04 0.55
CA ALA A 22 7.23 3.69 1.95
C ALA A 22 8.50 3.86 2.79
N GLY A 23 9.65 3.45 2.24
CA GLY A 23 10.96 3.65 2.86
C GLY A 23 11.34 5.12 2.98
N GLU A 24 11.26 5.87 1.87
CA GLU A 24 11.63 7.29 1.81
C GLU A 24 10.86 8.13 2.84
N HIS A 25 9.55 7.92 2.95
CA HIS A 25 8.68 8.69 3.84
C HIS A 25 8.41 8.01 5.19
N ARG A 26 9.03 6.85 5.48
CA ARG A 26 8.83 6.06 6.71
C ARG A 26 7.34 5.82 7.02
N LEU A 27 6.58 5.43 6.01
CA LEU A 27 5.13 5.27 6.12
C LEU A 27 4.79 4.02 6.95
N GLN A 28 3.86 4.18 7.89
CA GLN A 28 3.32 3.05 8.67
C GLN A 28 2.30 2.24 7.89
N LEU A 29 1.60 2.87 6.94
CA LEU A 29 0.63 2.25 6.05
C LEU A 29 0.70 2.98 4.70
N LEU A 30 0.80 2.23 3.61
CA LEU A 30 0.69 2.74 2.25
C LEU A 30 -0.34 1.90 1.48
N PHE A 31 -1.50 2.50 1.23
CA PHE A 31 -2.49 1.94 0.31
C PHE A 31 -2.23 2.50 -1.10
N PHE A 32 -2.13 1.63 -2.09
CA PHE A 32 -1.87 2.01 -3.49
C PHE A 32 -2.65 1.13 -4.46
N THR A 33 -2.92 1.63 -5.66
CA THR A 33 -3.51 0.86 -6.76
C THR A 33 -2.38 0.30 -7.62
N ASP A 34 -2.34 -1.02 -7.79
CA ASP A 34 -1.42 -1.68 -8.71
C ASP A 34 -1.87 -1.46 -10.16
N PRO A 35 -1.04 -0.85 -11.04
CA PRO A 35 -1.40 -0.60 -12.43
C PRO A 35 -1.60 -1.86 -13.26
N ALA A 36 -0.98 -2.99 -12.90
CA ALA A 36 -1.08 -4.23 -13.67
C ALA A 36 -2.46 -4.89 -13.48
N THR A 37 -3.01 -4.83 -12.27
CA THR A 37 -4.26 -5.49 -11.90
C THR A 37 -5.43 -4.52 -11.73
N GLY A 38 -5.16 -3.23 -11.61
CA GLY A 38 -6.14 -2.21 -11.23
C GLY A 38 -6.68 -2.37 -9.80
N ARG A 39 -6.01 -3.18 -8.96
CA ARG A 39 -6.48 -3.54 -7.63
C ARG A 39 -5.71 -2.79 -6.54
N GLY A 40 -6.37 -2.59 -5.40
CA GLY A 40 -5.77 -1.92 -4.24
C GLY A 40 -4.98 -2.88 -3.37
N ASN A 41 -3.73 -2.51 -3.10
CA ASN A 41 -2.79 -3.24 -2.24
C ASN A 41 -2.43 -2.40 -1.01
N LEU A 42 -2.11 -3.06 0.09
CA LEU A 42 -1.66 -2.42 1.33
C LEU A 42 -0.25 -2.88 1.70
N LEU A 43 0.68 -1.94 1.76
CA LEU A 43 2.05 -2.16 2.22
C LEU A 43 2.22 -1.60 3.64
N TYR A 44 2.92 -2.33 4.51
CA TYR A 44 3.15 -1.93 5.90
C TYR A 44 4.44 -2.54 6.47
N PRO A 45 5.11 -1.89 7.43
CA PRO A 45 6.24 -2.46 8.15
C PRO A 45 5.77 -3.57 9.10
N ARG A 46 6.50 -4.67 9.12
CA ARG A 46 6.29 -5.79 10.04
C ARG A 46 7.23 -5.70 11.23
N TYR A 47 6.88 -6.37 12.32
CA TYR A 47 7.72 -6.43 13.51
C TYR A 47 9.05 -7.17 13.31
N ASP A 48 9.16 -7.98 12.26
CA ASP A 48 10.41 -8.66 11.86
C ASP A 48 11.36 -7.75 11.07
N GLY A 49 11.03 -6.47 10.90
CA GLY A 49 11.85 -5.49 10.17
C GLY A 49 11.67 -5.50 8.65
N ASN A 50 10.88 -6.44 8.10
CA ASN A 50 10.56 -6.47 6.68
C ASN A 50 9.27 -5.71 6.38
N LEU A 51 8.97 -5.55 5.08
CA LEU A 51 7.67 -5.05 4.62
C LEU A 51 6.71 -6.24 4.40
N GLY A 52 5.46 -6.05 4.82
CA GLY A 52 4.34 -6.93 4.53
C GLY A 52 3.48 -6.32 3.43
N LEU A 53 3.00 -7.18 2.53
CA LEU A 53 2.05 -6.84 1.48
C LEU A 53 0.76 -7.61 1.68
N ILE A 54 -0.37 -6.90 1.73
CA ILE A 54 -1.70 -7.46 1.61
C ILE A 54 -2.20 -7.13 0.21
N ALA A 55 -2.39 -8.17 -0.59
CA ALA A 55 -2.95 -8.09 -1.94
C ALA A 55 -4.34 -8.74 -1.96
N PRO A 56 -5.25 -8.27 -2.82
CA PRO A 56 -6.56 -8.86 -2.98
C PRO A 56 -6.44 -10.24 -3.62
N PHE A 57 -7.23 -11.18 -3.13
CA PHE A 57 -7.36 -12.49 -3.76
C PHE A 57 -7.99 -12.34 -5.16
N GLN A 58 -7.31 -12.86 -6.18
CA GLN A 58 -7.90 -13.02 -7.50
C GLN A 58 -8.63 -14.37 -7.56
N ARG A 59 -9.95 -14.32 -7.75
CA ARG A 59 -10.72 -15.50 -8.13
C ARG A 59 -10.54 -15.72 -9.63
N VAL A 60 -9.89 -16.82 -10.00
CA VAL A 60 -9.73 -17.31 -11.38
C VAL A 60 -11.03 -17.91 -11.86
#